data_AF-A0A6J5U497-F1
#
_entry.id   AF-A0A6J5U497-F1
#
_cell.length_a   1.000
_cell.length_b   1.000
_cell.length_c   1.000
_cell.angle_alpha   90.00
_cell.angle_beta   90.00
_cell.angle_gamma   90.00
#
_symmetry.space_group_name_H-M   'P 1'
#
loop_
_entity.id
_entity.type
_entity.pdbx_description
1 polymer ?
#
loop_
_entity_poly.entity_id
_entity_poly.type
_entity_poly.pdbx_seq_one_letter_code
_entity_poly.pdbx_strand_id
1 'polypeptide(L)'
;MFNPAYYGLDNTGPEALSSYLSRLVQNTFEDLEDSGCIKMNEDNVEPTMLGSIASQYYLSYMTVSMFGSSIGSYTSLEVVLHILSAASEYNAVPVRPNEAHT
;
A
#
# COMPACT_ATOMS: atom_id res chain seq x y z
N MET A 1 -28.07 -1.34 9.02
CA MET A 1 -28.44 -2.36 8.02
C MET A 1 -27.14 -2.91 7.45
N PHE A 2 -26.92 -4.23 7.49
CA PHE A 2 -25.70 -4.84 6.94
C PHE A 2 -25.78 -4.85 5.41
N ASN A 3 -24.68 -4.53 4.73
CA ASN A 3 -24.61 -4.51 3.25
C ASN A 3 -23.44 -5.38 2.76
N PRO A 4 -23.54 -6.72 2.86
CA PRO A 4 -22.47 -7.64 2.45
C PRO A 4 -22.10 -7.50 0.97
N ALA A 5 -23.08 -7.26 0.10
CA ALA A 5 -22.86 -7.08 -1.34
C ALA A 5 -21.90 -5.93 -1.66
N TYR A 6 -21.88 -4.86 -0.84
CA TYR A 6 -20.92 -3.75 -0.99
C TYR A 6 -19.46 -4.19 -0.84
N TYR A 7 -19.20 -5.22 -0.04
CA TYR A 7 -17.87 -5.78 0.22
C TYR A 7 -17.58 -7.02 -0.64
N GLY A 8 -18.43 -7.33 -1.62
CA GLY A 8 -18.28 -8.53 -2.45
C GLY A 8 -18.59 -9.84 -1.72
N LEU A 9 -19.44 -9.80 -0.68
CA LEU A 9 -19.93 -10.98 0.04
C LEU A 9 -21.34 -11.35 -0.44
N ASP A 10 -21.54 -12.62 -0.81
CA ASP A 10 -22.85 -13.14 -1.22
C ASP A 10 -23.80 -13.42 -0.04
N ASN A 11 -23.24 -13.72 1.13
CA ASN A 11 -24.01 -13.97 2.35
C ASN A 11 -23.21 -13.60 3.61
N THR A 12 -23.91 -13.47 4.74
CA THR A 12 -23.33 -13.14 6.05
C THR A 12 -23.29 -14.35 6.98
N GLY A 13 -23.24 -15.57 6.44
CA GLY A 13 -23.05 -16.76 7.25
C GLY A 13 -21.69 -16.71 7.97
N PRO A 14 -21.58 -17.25 9.20
CA PRO A 14 -20.34 -17.18 9.98
C PRO A 14 -19.13 -17.78 9.24
N GLU A 15 -19.33 -18.88 8.49
CA GLU A 15 -18.28 -19.50 7.67
C GLU A 15 -17.84 -18.61 6.51
N ALA A 16 -18.80 -18.03 5.77
CA ALA A 16 -18.50 -17.15 4.64
C ALA A 16 -17.76 -15.88 5.08
N LEU A 17 -18.19 -15.31 6.22
CA LEU A 17 -17.52 -14.16 6.83
C LEU A 17 -16.10 -14.50 7.27
N SER A 18 -15.90 -15.63 7.95
CA SER A 18 -14.58 -16.08 8.36
C SER A 18 -13.66 -16.28 7.15
N SER A 19 -14.12 -16.97 6.10
CA SER A 19 -13.36 -17.19 4.88
C SER A 19 -13.00 -15.88 4.16
N TYR A 20 -13.93 -14.93 4.10
CA TYR A 20 -13.67 -13.61 3.53
C TYR A 20 -12.61 -12.84 4.32
N LEU A 21 -12.74 -12.77 5.64
CA LEU A 21 -11.78 -12.05 6.49
C LEU A 21 -10.40 -12.69 6.44
N SER A 22 -10.31 -14.02 6.45
CA SER A 22 -9.04 -14.74 6.30
C SER A 22 -8.37 -14.43 4.96
N ARG A 23 -9.12 -14.46 3.84
CA ARG A 23 -8.58 -14.08 2.52
C ARG A 23 -8.14 -12.62 2.47
N LEU A 24 -8.94 -11.71 3.05
CA LEU A 24 -8.59 -10.29 3.10
C LEU A 24 -7.28 -10.06 3.84
N VAL A 25 -7.12 -10.66 5.03
CA VAL A 25 -5.88 -10.57 5.82
C VAL A 25 -4.71 -11.19 5.07
N GLN A 26 -4.89 -12.39 4.50
CA GLN A 26 -3.85 -13.10 3.75
C GLN A 26 -3.36 -12.26 2.56
N ASN A 27 -4.28 -11.79 1.70
CA ASN A 27 -3.93 -10.96 0.55
C ASN A 27 -3.23 -9.65 0.99
N THR A 28 -3.69 -9.03 2.09
CA THR A 28 -3.05 -7.81 2.60
C THR A 28 -1.63 -8.07 3.09
N PHE A 29 -1.39 -9.21 3.74
CA PHE A 29 -0.04 -9.58 4.17
C PHE A 29 0.86 -9.92 2.97
N GLU A 30 0.36 -10.63 1.97
CA GLU A 30 1.08 -10.87 0.71
C GLU A 30 1.48 -9.55 0.04
N ASP A 31 0.54 -8.61 -0.11
CA ASP A 31 0.81 -7.28 -0.69
C ASP A 31 1.88 -6.51 0.10
N LEU A 32 1.81 -6.56 1.44
CA LEU A 32 2.77 -5.88 2.30
C LEU A 32 4.15 -6.54 2.29
N GLU A 33 4.22 -7.87 2.21
CA GLU A 33 5.47 -8.61 2.09
C GLU A 33 6.14 -8.35 0.74
N ASP A 34 5.37 -8.42 -0.36
CA ASP A 34 5.85 -8.12 -1.71
C ASP A 34 6.35 -6.68 -1.84
N SER A 35 5.71 -5.75 -1.13
CA SER A 35 6.16 -4.36 -1.05
C SER A 35 7.44 -4.15 -0.23
N GLY A 36 7.89 -5.19 0.48
CA GLY A 36 9.04 -5.19 1.38
C GLY A 36 8.78 -4.52 2.72
N CYS A 37 7.52 -4.32 3.12
CA CYS A 37 7.15 -3.63 4.37
C CYS A 37 7.08 -4.55 5.59
N ILE A 38 6.76 -5.83 5.38
CA ILE A 38 6.77 -6.85 6.42
C ILE A 38 7.58 -8.07 5.96
N LYS A 39 7.87 -8.97 6.89
CA LYS A 39 8.36 -10.30 6.62
C LYS A 39 7.47 -11.31 7.34
N MET A 40 7.01 -12.32 6.63
CA MET A 40 6.22 -13.42 7.18
C MET A 40 7.13 -14.60 7.51
N ASN A 41 6.90 -15.20 8.68
CA ASN A 41 7.43 -16.50 9.07
C ASN A 41 6.23 -17.43 9.36
N GLU A 42 6.47 -18.73 9.60
CA GLU A 42 5.40 -19.73 9.78
C GLU A 42 4.32 -19.32 10.81
N ASP A 43 4.73 -18.68 11.91
CA ASP A 43 3.82 -18.30 13.00
C ASP A 43 3.69 -16.79 13.25
N ASN A 44 4.52 -15.96 12.63
CA ASN A 44 4.68 -14.55 13.01
C ASN A 44 4.89 -13.61 11.81
N VAL A 45 4.49 -12.36 11.99
CA VAL A 45 4.74 -11.26 11.05
C VAL A 45 5.58 -10.19 11.74
N GLU A 46 6.67 -9.78 11.10
CA GLU A 46 7.58 -8.75 11.63
C GLU A 46 7.69 -7.57 10.65
N PRO A 47 7.76 -6.32 11.13
CA PRO A 47 7.97 -5.17 10.26
C PRO A 47 9.42 -5.13 9.75
N THR A 48 9.61 -4.69 8.51
CA THR A 48 10.94 -4.32 8.00
C THR A 48 11.26 -2.86 8.33
N MET A 49 12.44 -2.39 7.92
CA MET A 49 12.76 -0.96 7.96
C MET A 49 11.78 -0.13 7.13
N LEU A 50 11.38 -0.59 5.94
CA LEU A 50 10.43 0.13 5.09
C LEU A 50 9.05 0.23 5.75
N GLY A 51 8.55 -0.87 6.32
CA GLY A 51 7.28 -0.84 7.05
C GLY A 51 7.31 0.05 8.29
N SER A 52 8.45 0.06 9.00
CA SER A 52 8.65 0.94 10.16
C SER A 52 8.63 2.42 9.76
N ILE A 53 9.29 2.77 8.65
CA ILE A 53 9.27 4.14 8.09
C ILE A 53 7.85 4.51 7.66
N ALA A 54 7.15 3.63 6.94
CA ALA A 54 5.77 3.88 6.49
C ALA A 54 4.85 4.20 7.68
N SER A 55 4.89 3.37 8.72
CA SER A 55 4.09 3.56 9.93
C SER A 55 4.46 4.85 10.68
N GLN A 56 5.77 5.10 10.87
CA GLN A 56 6.25 6.26 11.63
C GLN A 56 5.89 7.61 10.98
N TYR A 57 5.92 7.67 9.64
CA TYR A 57 5.67 8.90 8.90
C TYR A 57 4.28 8.96 8.25
N TYR A 58 3.42 7.96 8.52
CA TYR A 58 2.08 7.85 7.96
C TYR A 58 2.06 7.91 6.43
N LEU A 59 2.98 7.16 5.82
CA LEU A 59 3.11 7.01 4.37
C LEU A 59 2.44 5.73 3.89
N SER A 60 1.92 5.76 2.67
CA SER A 60 1.46 4.57 1.96
C SER A 60 2.59 3.56 1.79
N TYR A 61 2.29 2.27 2.02
CA TYR A 61 3.24 1.18 1.78
C TYR A 61 3.72 1.17 0.32
N MET A 62 2.86 1.59 -0.62
CA MET A 62 3.21 1.71 -2.03
C MET A 62 4.25 2.80 -2.28
N THR A 63 4.15 3.94 -1.58
CA THR A 63 5.13 5.04 -1.69
C THR A 63 6.51 4.60 -1.20
N VAL A 64 6.59 3.99 0.00
CA VAL A 64 7.89 3.55 0.53
C VAL A 64 8.49 2.39 -0.27
N SER A 65 7.65 1.51 -0.85
CA SER A 65 8.10 0.43 -1.73
C SER A 65 8.71 0.98 -3.02
N MET A 66 8.03 1.96 -3.63
CA MET A 66 8.55 2.67 -4.80
C MET A 66 9.85 3.42 -4.50
N PHE A 67 9.96 4.07 -3.33
CA PHE A 67 11.21 4.70 -2.89
C PHE A 67 12.33 3.67 -2.71
N GLY A 68 12.05 2.56 -2.03
CA GLY A 68 13.03 1.49 -1.77
C GLY A 68 13.57 0.83 -3.04
N SER A 69 12.77 0.80 -4.12
CA SER A 69 13.17 0.25 -5.42
C SER A 69 13.79 1.27 -6.37
N SER A 70 13.51 2.57 -6.20
CA SER A 70 13.89 3.62 -7.16
C SER A 70 15.03 4.53 -6.69
N ILE A 71 15.30 4.60 -5.38
CA ILE A 71 16.35 5.46 -4.80
C ILE A 71 17.57 4.62 -4.42
N GLY A 72 18.74 5.02 -4.91
CA GLY A 72 20.04 4.42 -4.57
C GLY A 72 21.13 5.47 -4.39
N SER A 73 22.35 5.02 -4.09
CA SER A 73 23.48 5.90 -3.73
C SER A 73 23.91 6.89 -4.82
N TYR A 74 23.49 6.68 -6.07
CA TYR A 74 23.86 7.50 -7.22
C TYR A 74 22.65 8.22 -7.86
N THR A 75 21.48 8.15 -7.24
CA THR A 75 20.28 8.84 -7.75
C THR A 75 20.49 10.35 -7.64
N SER A 76 20.39 11.06 -8.77
CA SER A 76 20.55 12.51 -8.81
C SER A 76 19.38 13.21 -8.11
N LEU A 77 19.59 14.46 -7.69
CA LEU A 77 18.53 15.26 -7.06
C LEU A 77 17.29 15.41 -7.96
N GLU A 78 17.48 15.59 -9.27
CA GLU A 78 16.39 15.67 -10.25
C GLU A 78 15.56 14.39 -10.27
N VAL A 79 16.22 13.22 -10.26
CA VAL A 79 15.53 11.92 -10.24
C VAL A 79 14.83 11.71 -8.90
N VAL A 80 15.44 12.09 -7.78
CA VAL A 80 14.79 12.03 -6.45
C VAL A 80 13.52 12.90 -6.42
N LEU A 81 13.56 14.11 -6.98
CA LEU A 81 12.38 14.98 -7.06
C LEU A 81 11.28 14.35 -7.92
N HIS A 82 11.63 13.73 -9.04
CA HIS A 82 10.68 13.02 -9.89
C HIS A 82 10.03 11.84 -9.13
N ILE A 83 10.83 11.01 -8.47
CA ILE A 83 10.35 9.89 -7.64
C ILE A 83 9.42 10.39 -6.53
N LEU A 84 9.82 11.46 -5.83
CA LEU A 84 9.02 12.05 -4.76
C LEU A 84 7.67 12.55 -5.28
N SER A 85 7.63 13.20 -6.45
CA SER A 85 6.38 13.67 -7.05
C SER A 85 5.40 12.55 -7.42
N ALA A 86 5.89 11.31 -7.58
CA ALA A 86 5.09 10.13 -7.89
C ALA A 86 4.48 9.44 -6.65
N ALA A 87 4.72 9.98 -5.44
CA ALA A 87 4.21 9.43 -4.20
C ALA A 87 2.66 9.33 -4.19
N SER A 88 2.12 8.24 -3.66
CA SER A 88 0.67 7.96 -3.65
C SER A 88 -0.14 9.02 -2.91
N GLU A 89 0.49 9.73 -1.97
CA GLU A 89 -0.08 10.84 -1.20
C GLU A 89 -0.54 12.00 -2.10
N TYR A 90 0.07 12.15 -3.28
CA TYR A 90 -0.29 13.20 -4.24
C TYR A 90 -1.42 12.81 -5.19
N ASN A 91 -1.92 11.56 -5.16
CA ASN A 91 -3.05 11.13 -6.00
C ASN A 91 -4.36 11.90 -5.72
N ALA A 92 -4.49 12.48 -4.52
CA ALA A 92 -5.63 13.30 -4.16
C ALA A 92 -5.58 14.72 -4.74
N VAL A 93 -4.44 15.13 -5.33
CA VAL A 93 -4.28 16.46 -5.93
C VAL A 93 -4.95 16.46 -7.31
N PRO A 94 -6.07 17.17 -7.50
CA PRO A 94 -6.75 17.16 -8.78
C PRO A 94 -6.02 18.03 -9.80
N VAL A 95 -5.96 17.56 -11.04
CA VAL A 95 -5.60 18.40 -12.19
C VAL A 95 -6.81 19.25 -12.54
N ARG A 96 -6.65 20.59 -12.52
CA ARG A 96 -7.74 21.49 -12.93
C ARG A 96 -7.91 21.45 -14.46
N PRO A 97 -9.10 21.74 -15.00
CA PRO A 97 -9.36 21.67 -16.45
C PRO A 97 -8.36 22.45 -17.32
N ASN A 98 -7.82 23.56 -16.80
CA ASN A 98 -6.88 24.42 -17.50
C ASN A 98 -5.40 24.00 -17.35
N GLU A 99 -5.11 22.92 -16.60
CA GLU A 99 -3.75 22.44 -16.31
C GLU A 99 -3.37 21.21 -17.14
N ALA A 100 -4.34 20.51 -17.79
CA ALA A 100 -4.09 19.26 -18.52
C ALA A 100 -3.44 19.41 -19.91
N HIS A 101 -3.32 20.64 -20.43
CA HIS A 101 -2.84 20.94 -21.79
C HIS A 101 -1.45 21.63 -21.81
N THR A 102 -0.77 21.69 -20.67
CA THR A 102 0.61 22.20 -20.57
C THR A 102 1.55 21.03 -20.34
#